data_AF-A0A8J2NEV3-F1
#
_entry.id   AF-A0A8J2NEV3-F1
#
_cell.length_a   1.000
_cell.length_b   1.000
_cell.length_c   1.000
_cell.angle_alpha   90.00
_cell.angle_beta   90.00
_cell.angle_gamma   90.00
#
_symmetry.space_group_name_H-M   'P 1'
#
loop_
_entity.id
_entity.type
_entity.pdbx_description
1 polymer ?
#
loop_
_entity_poly.entity_id
_entity_poly.type
_entity_poly.pdbx_seq_one_letter_code
_entity_poly.pdbx_strand_id
1 'polypeptide(L)'
;MAVDVFAVPIFLVVFRETLETVIIVSVLLAFLKQTLDGPNGDVKVYKQLRRQVWLGTGIGFFICMVVAAALIGVFYTVGSNSWAKHEYYYEGAFCLFSSLIISVMGAALLRIGKMQSKWRVKLAKALESPIKTGDKGWFKQFVEKYAMFVLPFVTVLREGIEAVVFVAGVSFSASAKSIPLPTVVGLFAGSCVGYLLYKGGASTKLQFFLVLSTCLLYLVGAGLFSRSVWSFEMARWNEYIGGEADEFGNGPGSYDIDQSVWHVNCCTTTDSIQNGWGIFNAILGWTNSATYGSVISYNLYWICVMTSFILMRFREAHGRLPFGKAKAPANAVDDTESHATSSPKNGSTEKTTTA
;
A
#
# COMPACT_ATOMS: atom_id res chain seq x y z
N MET A 1 -24.19 22.52 -12.41
CA MET A 1 -22.81 22.30 -11.96
C MET A 1 -22.85 21.57 -10.63
N ALA A 2 -23.15 20.28 -10.71
CA ALA A 2 -23.16 19.39 -9.57
C ALA A 2 -21.70 19.13 -9.18
N VAL A 3 -21.26 19.67 -8.03
CA VAL A 3 -19.90 19.48 -7.54
C VAL A 3 -19.78 18.00 -7.19
N ASP A 4 -18.86 17.28 -7.84
CA ASP A 4 -18.46 15.94 -7.38
C ASP A 4 -17.88 16.10 -5.97
N VAL A 5 -18.68 15.83 -4.94
CA VAL A 5 -18.26 16.08 -3.55
C VAL A 5 -17.51 14.87 -2.98
N PHE A 6 -17.60 13.69 -3.62
CA PHE A 6 -17.11 12.46 -3.03
C PHE A 6 -16.48 11.47 -4.03
N ALA A 7 -15.15 11.48 -4.13
CA ALA A 7 -14.40 10.48 -4.86
C ALA A 7 -14.33 9.14 -4.08
N VAL A 8 -15.14 8.17 -4.50
CA VAL A 8 -15.20 6.83 -3.89
C VAL A 8 -13.84 6.10 -3.87
N PRO A 9 -13.01 6.13 -4.92
CA PRO A 9 -11.70 5.46 -4.87
C PRO A 9 -10.75 6.04 -3.82
N ILE A 10 -10.78 7.36 -3.63
CA ILE A 10 -9.97 8.05 -2.61
C ILE A 10 -10.41 7.60 -1.22
N PHE A 11 -11.72 7.54 -0.97
CA PHE A 11 -12.26 7.01 0.28
C PHE A 11 -11.78 5.57 0.54
N LEU A 12 -11.91 4.67 -0.44
CA LEU A 12 -11.57 3.26 -0.27
C LEU A 12 -10.08 3.04 0.01
N VAL A 13 -9.20 3.78 -0.66
CA VAL A 13 -7.75 3.69 -0.39
C VAL A 13 -7.43 4.27 0.97
N VAL A 14 -7.83 5.50 1.28
CA VAL A 14 -7.51 6.11 2.58
C VAL A 14 -8.07 5.26 3.73
N PHE A 15 -9.28 4.76 3.59
CA PHE A 15 -9.91 3.86 4.57
C PHE A 15 -9.08 2.58 4.77
N ARG A 16 -8.61 1.94 3.69
CA ARG A 16 -7.74 0.76 3.76
C ARG A 16 -6.40 1.07 4.42
N GLU A 17 -5.67 2.08 3.95
CA GLU A 17 -4.34 2.42 4.48
C GLU A 17 -4.42 2.81 5.97
N THR A 18 -5.52 3.46 6.36
CA THR A 18 -5.82 3.75 7.77
C THR A 18 -6.05 2.47 8.56
N LEU A 19 -6.83 1.52 8.04
CA LEU A 19 -7.06 0.25 8.73
C LEU A 19 -5.78 -0.55 8.93
N GLU A 20 -4.94 -0.66 7.91
CA GLU A 20 -3.66 -1.35 8.00
C GLU A 20 -2.76 -0.73 9.06
N THR A 21 -2.65 0.59 9.05
CA THR A 21 -1.92 1.35 10.05
C THR A 21 -2.45 1.10 11.45
N VAL A 22 -3.77 1.17 11.65
CA VAL A 22 -4.40 0.96 12.96
C VAL A 22 -4.24 -0.49 13.42
N ILE A 23 -4.30 -1.47 12.54
CA ILE A 23 -4.07 -2.88 12.88
C ILE A 23 -2.63 -3.09 13.36
N ILE A 24 -1.64 -2.53 12.67
CA ILE A 24 -0.23 -2.67 13.06
C ILE A 24 0.01 -2.00 14.41
N VAL A 25 -0.47 -0.78 14.61
CA VAL A 25 -0.36 -0.06 15.89
C VAL A 25 -1.09 -0.81 17.01
N SER A 26 -2.28 -1.36 16.75
CA SER A 26 -3.06 -2.16 17.71
C SER A 26 -2.32 -3.43 18.11
N VAL A 27 -1.69 -4.13 17.17
CA VAL A 27 -0.88 -5.33 17.42
C VAL A 27 0.36 -4.99 18.26
N LEU A 28 1.02 -3.87 17.99
CA LEU A 28 2.16 -3.39 18.78
C LEU A 28 1.75 -3.03 20.21
N LEU A 29 0.61 -2.35 20.39
CA LEU A 29 0.06 -2.03 21.71
C LEU A 29 -0.36 -3.29 22.48
N ALA A 30 -0.97 -4.27 21.80
CA ALA A 30 -1.33 -5.55 22.40
C ALA A 30 -0.08 -6.35 22.83
N PHE A 31 0.98 -6.34 22.03
CA PHE A 31 2.27 -6.95 22.38
C PHE A 31 2.91 -6.26 23.60
N LEU A 32 2.91 -4.92 23.62
CA LEU A 32 3.41 -4.14 24.76
C LEU A 32 2.67 -4.52 26.05
N LYS A 33 1.34 -4.68 25.98
CA LYS A 33 0.52 -5.13 27.10
C LYS A 33 0.89 -6.57 27.50
N GLN A 34 1.04 -7.49 26.56
CA GLN A 34 1.34 -8.89 26.88
C GLN A 34 2.74 -9.10 27.50
N THR A 35 3.74 -8.33 27.09
CA THR A 35 5.13 -8.50 27.53
C THR A 35 5.45 -7.76 28.83
N LEU A 36 4.78 -6.65 29.13
CA LEU A 36 5.14 -5.75 30.24
C LEU A 36 4.07 -5.62 31.33
N ASP A 37 2.87 -6.17 31.14
CA ASP A 37 1.77 -6.16 32.13
C ASP A 37 1.82 -7.40 33.08
N GLY A 38 3.00 -8.04 33.19
CA GLY A 38 3.22 -9.17 34.11
C GLY A 38 3.38 -8.76 35.58
N PRO A 39 3.37 -9.71 36.55
CA PRO A 39 3.36 -9.43 37.99
C PRO A 39 4.52 -8.58 38.54
N ASN A 40 5.65 -8.52 37.81
CA ASN A 40 6.85 -7.71 38.11
C ASN A 40 7.04 -6.54 37.12
N GLY A 41 6.01 -6.18 36.35
CA GLY A 41 6.08 -5.18 35.29
C GLY A 41 6.06 -3.75 35.83
N ASP A 42 7.12 -2.99 35.57
CA ASP A 42 7.16 -1.56 35.89
C ASP A 42 6.10 -0.80 35.09
N VAL A 43 5.01 -0.41 35.76
CA VAL A 43 3.90 0.39 35.19
C VAL A 43 4.42 1.69 34.56
N LYS A 44 5.53 2.24 35.09
CA LYS A 44 6.21 3.42 34.55
C LYS A 44 6.82 3.16 33.18
N VAL A 45 7.48 2.01 33.00
CA VAL A 45 8.13 1.62 31.74
C VAL A 45 7.08 1.36 30.66
N TYR A 46 5.99 0.65 31.01
CA TYR A 46 4.84 0.44 30.11
C TYR A 46 4.25 1.78 29.61
N LYS A 47 4.04 2.75 30.50
CA LYS A 47 3.49 4.07 30.13
C LYS A 47 4.44 4.87 29.23
N GLN A 48 5.76 4.77 29.45
CA GLN A 48 6.77 5.40 28.61
C GLN A 48 6.82 4.79 27.20
N LEU A 49 6.83 3.46 27.10
CA LEU A 49 6.84 2.74 25.81
C LEU A 49 5.55 2.98 25.02
N ARG A 50 4.39 3.01 25.69
CA ARG A 50 3.13 3.38 25.07
C ARG A 50 3.18 4.81 24.49
N ARG A 51 3.80 5.74 25.22
CA ARG A 51 3.98 7.12 24.74
C ARG A 51 4.92 7.17 23.54
N GLN A 52 5.96 6.34 23.49
CA GLN A 52 6.83 6.21 22.32
C GLN A 52 6.08 5.71 21.08
N VAL A 53 5.21 4.71 21.22
CA VAL A 53 4.38 4.22 20.11
C VAL A 53 3.48 5.33 19.56
N TRP A 54 2.74 6.02 20.43
CA TRP A 54 1.86 7.12 20.02
C TRP A 54 2.63 8.32 19.44
N LEU A 55 3.81 8.62 19.98
CA LEU A 55 4.67 9.68 19.43
C LEU A 55 5.18 9.29 18.04
N GLY A 56 5.58 8.04 17.84
CA GLY A 56 6.01 7.53 16.54
C GLY A 56 4.90 7.60 15.49
N THR A 57 3.71 7.12 15.85
CA THR A 57 2.52 7.23 14.98
C THR A 57 2.15 8.68 14.69
N GLY A 58 2.13 9.55 15.70
CA GLY A 58 1.77 10.95 15.54
C GLY A 58 2.74 11.74 14.67
N ILE A 59 4.06 11.56 14.87
CA ILE A 59 5.07 12.22 14.04
C ILE A 59 5.03 11.69 12.60
N GLY A 60 4.87 10.37 12.41
CA GLY A 60 4.72 9.77 11.08
C GLY A 60 3.53 10.36 10.32
N PHE A 61 2.35 10.41 10.97
CA PHE A 61 1.15 10.99 10.40
C PHE A 61 1.32 12.48 10.07
N PHE A 62 1.96 13.25 10.96
CA PHE A 62 2.23 14.67 10.74
C PHE A 62 3.12 14.90 9.50
N ILE A 63 4.19 14.12 9.34
CA ILE A 63 5.05 14.21 8.16
C ILE A 63 4.25 13.89 6.89
N CYS A 64 3.38 12.87 6.90
CA CYS A 64 2.53 12.56 5.76
C CYS A 64 1.57 13.72 5.40
N MET A 65 1.01 14.43 6.39
CA MET A 65 0.20 15.63 6.16
C MET A 65 1.02 16.76 5.55
N VAL A 66 2.26 16.97 5.98
CA VAL A 66 3.16 17.98 5.41
C VAL A 66 3.50 17.64 3.95
N VAL A 67 3.79 16.37 3.65
CA VAL A 67 4.08 15.92 2.27
C VAL A 67 2.85 16.10 1.38
N ALA A 68 1.66 15.73 1.85
CA ALA A 68 0.41 15.94 1.12
C ALA A 68 0.16 17.43 0.83
N ALA A 69 0.30 18.30 1.84
CA ALA A 69 0.14 19.73 1.69
C ALA A 69 1.18 20.35 0.74
N ALA A 70 2.43 19.88 0.78
CA ALA A 70 3.48 20.32 -0.13
C ALA A 70 3.17 19.94 -1.59
N LEU A 71 2.70 18.72 -1.84
CA LEU A 71 2.30 18.30 -3.19
C LEU A 71 1.14 19.13 -3.74
N ILE A 72 0.11 19.36 -2.92
CA ILE A 72 -1.01 20.23 -3.28
C ILE A 72 -0.50 21.66 -3.56
N GLY A 73 0.34 22.19 -2.67
CA GLY A 73 0.91 23.54 -2.81
C GLY A 73 1.69 23.71 -4.11
N VAL A 74 2.56 22.77 -4.47
CA VAL A 74 3.33 22.80 -5.73
C VAL A 74 2.40 22.71 -6.93
N PHE A 75 1.40 21.84 -6.88
CA PHE A 75 0.44 21.64 -7.96
C PHE A 75 -0.29 22.95 -8.31
N TYR A 76 -0.77 23.67 -7.31
CA TYR A 76 -1.51 24.92 -7.50
C TYR A 76 -0.65 26.15 -7.81
N THR A 77 0.64 26.14 -7.48
CA THR A 77 1.51 27.32 -7.62
C THR A 77 2.42 27.28 -8.84
N VAL A 78 2.94 26.12 -9.21
CA VAL A 78 3.95 25.98 -10.28
C VAL A 78 3.37 25.36 -11.56
N GLY A 79 2.22 24.69 -11.46
CA GLY A 79 1.70 23.83 -12.52
C GLY A 79 0.71 24.42 -13.52
N SER A 80 0.34 25.71 -13.50
CA SER A 80 -0.78 26.15 -14.36
C SER A 80 -0.46 26.11 -15.86
N ASN A 81 0.78 26.37 -16.29
CA ASN A 81 1.06 26.72 -17.68
C ASN A 81 1.60 25.58 -18.56
N SER A 82 2.26 24.57 -17.97
CA SER A 82 2.80 23.43 -18.72
C SER A 82 1.88 22.22 -18.74
N TRP A 83 0.92 22.16 -17.80
CA TRP A 83 0.07 21.00 -17.57
C TRP A 83 -1.15 21.02 -18.49
N ALA A 84 -1.76 22.19 -18.69
CA ALA A 84 -2.90 22.37 -19.59
C ALA A 84 -2.61 21.89 -21.03
N LYS A 85 -1.36 22.00 -21.51
CA LYS A 85 -0.98 21.56 -22.87
C LYS A 85 -0.85 20.04 -23.03
N HIS A 86 -0.62 19.29 -21.95
CA HIS A 86 -0.35 17.85 -22.00
C HIS A 86 -1.17 17.08 -20.96
N GLU A 87 -2.35 17.59 -20.61
CA GLU A 87 -3.19 17.08 -19.52
C GLU A 87 -3.42 15.57 -19.64
N TYR A 88 -3.86 15.10 -20.81
CA TYR A 88 -4.11 13.68 -21.07
C TYR A 88 -2.86 12.78 -20.97
N TYR A 89 -1.67 13.28 -21.31
CA TYR A 89 -0.43 12.51 -21.13
C TYR A 89 -0.06 12.37 -19.66
N TYR A 90 -0.24 13.44 -18.88
CA TYR A 90 -0.03 13.38 -17.44
C TYR A 90 -1.07 12.48 -16.77
N GLU A 91 -2.36 12.65 -17.07
CA GLU A 91 -3.43 11.79 -16.54
C GLU A 91 -3.16 10.31 -16.85
N GLY A 92 -2.80 10.00 -18.09
CA GLY A 92 -2.45 8.65 -18.52
C GLY A 92 -1.26 8.07 -17.74
N ALA A 93 -0.17 8.82 -17.61
CA ALA A 93 1.03 8.38 -16.89
C ALA A 93 0.77 8.12 -15.41
N PHE A 94 0.01 9.00 -14.73
CA PHE A 94 -0.33 8.83 -13.32
C PHE A 94 -1.31 7.67 -13.10
N CYS A 95 -2.31 7.51 -13.96
CA CYS A 95 -3.22 6.35 -13.90
C CYS A 95 -2.46 5.03 -14.09
N LEU A 96 -1.52 4.98 -15.04
CA LEU A 96 -0.68 3.82 -15.27
C LEU A 96 0.19 3.51 -14.04
N PHE A 97 0.88 4.53 -13.51
CA PHE A 97 1.74 4.37 -12.33
C PHE A 97 0.96 3.93 -11.09
N SER A 98 -0.21 4.55 -10.83
CA SER A 98 -1.09 4.18 -9.71
C SER A 98 -1.62 2.75 -9.86
N SER A 99 -2.03 2.33 -11.06
CA SER A 99 -2.51 0.96 -11.29
C SER A 99 -1.41 -0.09 -11.01
N LEU A 100 -0.16 0.19 -11.36
CA LEU A 100 0.98 -0.69 -11.09
C LEU A 100 1.29 -0.77 -9.59
N ILE A 101 1.29 0.37 -8.88
CA ILE A 101 1.50 0.41 -7.42
C ILE A 101 0.43 -0.40 -6.70
N ILE A 102 -0.85 -0.17 -6.99
CA ILE A 102 -1.96 -0.95 -6.39
C ILE A 102 -1.72 -2.44 -6.60
N SER A 103 -1.32 -2.82 -7.82
CA SER A 103 -1.18 -4.24 -8.20
C SER A 103 -0.11 -4.94 -7.37
N VAL A 104 1.05 -4.28 -7.22
CA VAL A 104 2.18 -4.79 -6.45
C VAL A 104 1.86 -4.80 -4.96
N MET A 105 1.25 -3.75 -4.43
CA MET A 105 0.99 -3.65 -2.99
C MET A 105 -0.15 -4.56 -2.54
N GLY A 106 -1.22 -4.68 -3.32
CA GLY A 106 -2.31 -5.63 -3.05
C GLY A 106 -1.80 -7.07 -2.88
N ALA A 107 -0.80 -7.45 -3.68
CA ALA A 107 -0.19 -8.78 -3.58
C ALA A 107 0.74 -8.91 -2.36
N ALA A 108 1.46 -7.84 -1.98
CA ALA A 108 2.31 -7.82 -0.80
C ALA A 108 1.49 -7.95 0.51
N LEU A 109 0.31 -7.34 0.56
CA LEU A 109 -0.56 -7.35 1.73
C LEU A 109 -1.12 -8.72 2.06
N LEU A 110 -1.53 -9.51 1.06
CA LEU A 110 -2.07 -10.85 1.30
C LEU A 110 -1.07 -11.77 2.03
N ARG A 111 0.22 -11.40 2.09
CA ARG A 111 1.27 -12.08 2.84
C ARG A 111 1.53 -11.53 4.25
N ILE A 112 0.91 -10.42 4.65
CA ILE A 112 1.18 -9.72 5.91
C ILE A 112 0.92 -10.62 7.13
N GLY A 113 -0.09 -11.48 7.07
CA GLY A 113 -0.44 -12.41 8.16
C GLY A 113 0.70 -13.37 8.53
N LYS A 114 1.50 -13.82 7.55
CA LYS A 114 2.69 -14.66 7.79
C LYS A 114 3.92 -13.86 8.23
N MET A 115 3.99 -12.57 7.89
CA MET A 115 5.08 -11.69 8.33
C MET A 115 4.94 -11.33 9.81
N GLN A 116 3.73 -11.09 10.31
CA GLN A 116 3.49 -10.74 11.71
C GLN A 116 4.01 -11.81 12.69
N SER A 117 3.82 -13.10 12.40
CA SER A 117 4.31 -14.18 13.25
C SER A 117 5.85 -14.27 13.26
N LYS A 118 6.50 -14.16 12.09
CA LYS A 118 7.96 -14.13 11.98
C LYS A 118 8.58 -12.90 12.64
N TRP A 119 7.92 -11.75 12.54
CA TRP A 119 8.36 -10.50 13.17
C TRP A 119 8.23 -10.55 14.68
N ARG A 120 7.14 -11.11 15.22
CA ARG A 120 7.00 -11.34 16.66
C ARG A 120 8.15 -12.17 17.23
N VAL A 121 8.52 -13.26 16.55
CA VAL A 121 9.64 -14.11 16.98
C VAL A 121 10.98 -13.37 16.90
N LYS A 122 11.20 -12.56 15.84
CA LYS A 122 12.43 -11.76 15.70
C LYS A 122 12.53 -10.64 16.74
N LEU A 123 11.42 -9.98 17.07
CA LEU A 123 11.37 -8.93 18.09
C LEU A 123 11.54 -9.51 19.49
N ALA A 124 10.89 -10.63 19.81
CA ALA A 124 11.10 -11.35 21.07
C ALA A 124 12.58 -11.76 21.24
N LYS A 125 13.20 -12.32 20.20
CA LYS A 125 14.63 -12.69 20.21
C LYS A 125 15.56 -11.48 20.35
N ALA A 126 15.22 -10.34 19.76
CA ALA A 126 16.00 -9.10 19.89
C ALA A 126 15.86 -8.44 21.27
N LEU A 127 14.71 -8.59 21.92
CA LEU A 127 14.46 -8.14 23.30
C LEU A 127 15.12 -9.06 24.35
N GLU A 128 15.18 -10.37 24.09
CA GLU A 128 15.81 -11.35 24.99
C GLU A 128 17.34 -11.40 24.86
N SER A 129 17.92 -11.02 23.72
CA SER A 129 19.37 -10.99 23.58
C SER A 129 19.96 -9.82 24.38
N PRO A 130 20.72 -10.05 25.47
CA PRO A 130 21.33 -8.97 26.24
C PRO A 130 22.29 -8.19 25.34
N ILE A 131 22.31 -6.87 25.55
CA ILE A 131 23.11 -5.87 24.83
C ILE A 131 24.58 -6.34 24.78
N LYS A 132 24.96 -7.06 23.71
CA LYS A 132 26.36 -7.33 23.43
C LYS A 132 26.94 -6.05 22.83
N THR A 133 27.65 -5.31 23.68
CA THR A 133 28.44 -4.13 23.35
C THR A 133 29.53 -4.53 22.34
N GLY A 134 29.18 -4.57 21.07
CA GLY A 134 30.09 -4.83 19.97
C GLY A 134 29.71 -3.96 18.79
N ASP A 135 30.56 -2.97 18.52
CA ASP A 135 30.73 -2.18 17.29
C ASP A 135 29.54 -2.12 16.32
N LYS A 136 28.35 -1.76 16.82
CA LYS A 136 27.17 -1.49 15.99
C LYS A 136 27.02 0.03 15.93
N GLY A 137 27.17 0.60 14.73
CA GLY A 137 27.12 2.04 14.48
C GLY A 137 25.92 2.74 15.15
N TRP A 138 26.10 4.02 15.49
CA TRP A 138 25.17 4.85 16.28
C TRP A 138 23.70 4.75 15.87
N PHE A 139 23.42 4.64 14.56
CA PHE A 139 22.07 4.45 14.04
C PHE A 139 21.41 3.14 14.49
N LYS A 140 22.17 2.05 14.56
CA LYS A 140 21.67 0.72 14.97
C LYS A 140 21.38 0.68 16.46
N GLN A 141 22.21 1.32 17.29
CA GLN A 141 21.94 1.51 18.72
C GLN A 141 20.71 2.41 18.95
N PHE A 142 20.51 3.46 18.15
CA PHE A 142 19.32 4.30 18.22
C PHE A 142 18.05 3.50 17.86
N VAL A 143 18.07 2.74 16.77
CA VAL A 143 16.92 1.91 16.36
C VAL A 143 16.62 0.80 17.38
N GLU A 144 17.64 0.21 18.00
CA GLU A 144 17.47 -0.84 19.03
C GLU A 144 16.93 -0.26 20.35
N LYS A 145 17.39 0.94 20.74
CA LYS A 145 16.92 1.68 21.93
C LYS A 145 15.52 2.28 21.77
N TYR A 146 15.18 2.73 20.56
CA TYR A 146 13.89 3.37 20.25
C TYR A 146 13.03 2.51 19.32
N ALA A 147 13.19 1.19 19.33
CA ALA A 147 12.48 0.27 18.44
C ALA A 147 10.95 0.45 18.52
N MET A 148 10.42 0.71 19.72
CA MET A 148 8.99 0.94 19.97
C MET A 148 8.47 2.27 19.41
N PHE A 149 9.35 3.23 19.11
CA PHE A 149 9.03 4.46 18.39
C PHE A 149 9.21 4.28 16.87
N VAL A 150 10.37 3.76 16.46
CA VAL A 150 10.78 3.69 15.04
C VAL A 150 9.88 2.75 14.24
N LEU A 151 9.46 1.62 14.81
CA LEU A 151 8.60 0.67 14.12
C LEU A 151 7.26 1.28 13.68
N PRO A 152 6.42 1.79 14.59
CA PRO A 152 5.16 2.42 14.20
C PRO A 152 5.38 3.70 13.37
N PHE A 153 6.46 4.44 13.62
CA PHE A 153 6.82 5.62 12.82
C PHE A 153 7.07 5.28 11.35
N VAL A 154 7.97 4.34 11.06
CA VAL A 154 8.31 3.94 9.68
C VAL A 154 7.12 3.30 8.98
N THR A 155 6.32 2.50 9.70
CA THR A 155 5.09 1.93 9.15
C THR A 155 4.12 3.03 8.72
N VAL A 156 3.76 3.95 9.62
CA VAL A 156 2.80 5.03 9.32
C VAL A 156 3.33 5.93 8.20
N LEU A 157 4.63 6.18 8.17
CA LEU A 157 5.26 6.95 7.11
C LEU A 157 5.14 6.25 5.75
N ARG A 158 5.39 4.94 5.69
CA ARG A 158 5.29 4.16 4.45
C ARG A 158 3.85 4.12 3.93
N GLU A 159 2.91 3.65 4.75
CA GLU A 159 1.50 3.52 4.31
C GLU A 159 0.89 4.92 4.03
N GLY A 160 1.30 5.93 4.80
CA GLY A 160 0.86 7.31 4.58
C GLY A 160 1.42 7.93 3.31
N ILE A 161 2.70 7.73 2.97
CA ILE A 161 3.27 8.19 1.70
C ILE A 161 2.61 7.48 0.53
N GLU A 162 2.37 6.18 0.63
CA GLU A 162 1.67 5.43 -0.40
C GLU A 162 0.26 5.96 -0.63
N ALA A 163 -0.51 6.19 0.44
CA ALA A 163 -1.82 6.83 0.36
C ALA A 163 -1.76 8.18 -0.36
N VAL A 164 -0.78 9.03 -0.01
CA VAL A 164 -0.62 10.35 -0.63
C VAL A 164 -0.29 10.27 -2.11
N VAL A 165 0.62 9.36 -2.50
CA VAL A 165 0.98 9.15 -3.92
C VAL A 165 -0.21 8.60 -4.71
N PHE A 166 -1.00 7.70 -4.11
CA PHE A 166 -2.19 7.16 -4.76
C PHE A 166 -3.27 8.23 -4.95
N VAL A 167 -3.56 8.99 -3.89
CA VAL A 167 -4.53 10.09 -3.95
C VAL A 167 -4.09 11.13 -4.96
N ALA A 168 -2.79 11.45 -5.04
CA ALA A 168 -2.26 12.31 -6.09
C ALA A 168 -2.58 11.75 -7.48
N GLY A 169 -2.33 10.47 -7.73
CA GLY A 169 -2.64 9.85 -9.03
C GLY A 169 -4.11 9.89 -9.42
N VAL A 170 -5.04 9.68 -8.47
CA VAL A 170 -6.49 9.75 -8.73
C VAL A 170 -6.99 11.21 -8.81
N SER A 171 -6.31 12.14 -8.13
CA SER A 171 -6.70 13.55 -8.11
C SER A 171 -6.51 14.29 -9.42
N PHE A 172 -5.72 13.74 -10.36
CA PHE A 172 -5.63 14.26 -11.72
C PHE A 172 -6.93 14.07 -12.50
N SER A 173 -7.70 13.05 -12.15
CA SER A 173 -8.94 12.66 -12.83
C SER A 173 -10.20 13.21 -12.17
N ALA A 174 -10.08 13.91 -11.04
CA ALA A 174 -11.20 14.33 -10.20
C ALA A 174 -11.05 15.76 -9.72
N SER A 175 -12.15 16.51 -9.65
CA SER A 175 -12.12 17.90 -9.17
C SER A 175 -11.50 17.99 -7.78
N ALA A 176 -10.62 18.97 -7.55
CA ALA A 176 -9.90 19.07 -6.29
C ALA A 176 -10.76 19.37 -5.06
N LYS A 177 -11.98 19.87 -5.25
CA LYS A 177 -12.97 20.00 -4.16
C LYS A 177 -13.49 18.63 -3.67
N SER A 178 -13.35 17.59 -4.49
CA SER A 178 -13.80 16.23 -4.21
C SER A 178 -12.82 15.39 -3.38
N ILE A 179 -11.62 15.91 -3.08
CA ILE A 179 -10.52 15.15 -2.44
C ILE A 179 -10.59 15.18 -0.91
N PRO A 180 -10.73 16.35 -0.24
CA PRO A 180 -10.58 16.41 1.22
C PRO A 180 -11.67 15.66 1.98
N LEU A 181 -12.91 15.68 1.48
CA LEU A 181 -14.05 15.06 2.15
C LEU A 181 -13.91 13.52 2.22
N PRO A 182 -13.68 12.78 1.11
CA PRO A 182 -13.36 11.36 1.16
C PRO A 182 -12.17 10.99 2.04
N THR A 183 -11.12 11.81 2.06
CA THR A 183 -9.94 11.55 2.91
C THR A 183 -10.30 11.62 4.40
N VAL A 184 -11.02 12.65 4.83
CA VAL A 184 -11.42 12.80 6.24
C VAL A 184 -12.41 11.70 6.64
N VAL A 185 -13.39 11.41 5.79
CA VAL A 185 -14.38 10.35 6.05
C VAL A 185 -13.71 8.97 6.08
N GLY A 186 -12.76 8.70 5.17
CA GLY A 186 -11.98 7.46 5.13
C GLY A 186 -11.11 7.27 6.37
N LEU A 187 -10.40 8.32 6.78
CA LEU A 187 -9.57 8.31 7.99
C LEU A 187 -10.41 8.09 9.25
N PHE A 188 -11.57 8.76 9.34
CA PHE A 188 -12.50 8.61 10.47
C PHE A 188 -13.11 7.20 10.52
N ALA A 189 -13.65 6.72 9.40
CA ALA A 189 -14.24 5.39 9.30
C ALA A 189 -13.20 4.29 9.57
N GLY A 190 -11.99 4.42 9.00
CA GLY A 190 -10.89 3.47 9.20
C GLY A 190 -10.42 3.45 10.66
N SER A 191 -10.31 4.62 11.29
CA SER A 191 -9.97 4.72 12.72
C SER A 191 -11.05 4.13 13.61
N CYS A 192 -12.33 4.37 13.31
CA CYS A 192 -13.47 3.84 14.06
C CYS A 192 -13.52 2.30 13.98
N VAL A 193 -13.45 1.76 12.77
CA VAL A 193 -13.43 0.30 12.54
C VAL A 193 -12.18 -0.31 13.19
N GLY A 194 -11.01 0.32 13.03
CA GLY A 194 -9.77 -0.13 13.67
C GLY A 194 -9.84 -0.14 15.20
N TYR A 195 -10.50 0.84 15.81
CA TYR A 195 -10.75 0.86 17.26
C TYR A 195 -11.69 -0.26 17.71
N LEU A 196 -12.79 -0.48 16.98
CA LEU A 196 -13.69 -1.60 17.25
C LEU A 196 -12.97 -2.94 17.14
N LEU A 197 -12.04 -3.08 16.20
CA LEU A 197 -11.20 -4.27 16.05
C LEU A 197 -10.23 -4.46 17.22
N TYR A 198 -9.56 -3.39 17.68
CA TYR A 198 -8.69 -3.45 18.87
C TYR A 198 -9.44 -3.96 20.10
N LYS A 199 -10.71 -3.56 20.27
CA LYS A 199 -11.55 -4.00 21.39
C LYS A 199 -12.20 -5.38 21.18
N GLY A 200 -12.46 -5.77 19.93
CA GLY A 200 -13.30 -6.91 19.57
C GLY A 200 -12.57 -8.24 19.24
N GLY A 201 -11.24 -8.27 19.12
CA GLY A 201 -10.45 -9.51 19.02
C GLY A 201 -10.73 -10.43 17.81
N ALA A 202 -11.55 -10.02 16.84
CA ALA A 202 -12.05 -10.87 15.76
C ALA A 202 -11.06 -11.01 14.58
N SER A 203 -9.97 -11.76 14.78
CA SER A 203 -8.90 -11.93 13.79
C SER A 203 -9.35 -12.57 12.46
N THR A 204 -10.37 -13.44 12.46
CA THR A 204 -10.82 -14.16 11.24
C THR A 204 -11.73 -13.30 10.36
N LYS A 205 -12.60 -12.47 10.96
CA LYS A 205 -13.45 -11.53 10.21
C LYS A 205 -12.60 -10.44 9.53
N LEU A 206 -11.44 -10.12 10.11
CA LEU A 206 -10.49 -9.15 9.57
C LEU A 206 -9.84 -9.61 8.26
N GLN A 207 -9.41 -10.87 8.18
CA GLN A 207 -8.77 -11.38 6.98
C GLN A 207 -9.74 -11.38 5.79
N PHE A 208 -11.00 -11.77 6.01
CA PHE A 208 -12.03 -11.70 4.97
C PHE A 208 -12.26 -10.26 4.50
N PHE A 209 -12.32 -9.32 5.43
CA PHE A 209 -12.49 -7.90 5.13
C PHE A 209 -11.34 -7.34 4.28
N LEU A 210 -10.09 -7.64 4.65
CA LEU A 210 -8.90 -7.21 3.91
C LEU A 210 -8.85 -7.84 2.52
N VAL A 211 -9.24 -9.10 2.38
CA VAL A 211 -9.34 -9.77 1.06
C VAL A 211 -10.39 -9.09 0.21
N LEU A 212 -11.58 -8.82 0.74
CA LEU A 212 -12.65 -8.14 0.01
C LEU A 212 -12.25 -6.73 -0.44
N SER A 213 -11.61 -5.95 0.45
CA SER A 213 -11.07 -4.64 0.13
C SER A 213 -9.98 -4.70 -0.95
N THR A 214 -9.11 -5.72 -0.91
CA THR A 214 -8.06 -5.92 -1.92
C THR A 214 -8.67 -6.27 -3.28
N CYS A 215 -9.71 -7.10 -3.33
CA CYS A 215 -10.43 -7.39 -4.57
C CYS A 215 -11.06 -6.13 -5.18
N LEU A 216 -11.63 -5.26 -4.36
CA LEU A 216 -12.17 -3.97 -4.81
C LEU A 216 -11.06 -3.09 -5.38
N LEU A 217 -9.89 -3.01 -4.73
CA LEU A 217 -8.77 -2.24 -5.26
C LEU A 217 -8.21 -2.78 -6.56
N TYR A 218 -8.24 -4.10 -6.79
CA TYR A 218 -7.89 -4.65 -8.10
C TYR A 218 -8.87 -4.24 -9.20
N LEU A 219 -10.16 -4.07 -8.88
CA LEU A 219 -11.12 -3.49 -9.83
C LEU A 219 -10.76 -2.03 -10.16
N VAL A 220 -10.47 -1.22 -9.13
CA VAL A 220 -10.01 0.17 -9.30
C VAL A 220 -8.71 0.23 -10.11
N GLY A 221 -7.76 -0.65 -9.82
CA GLY A 221 -6.49 -0.77 -10.55
C GLY A 221 -6.69 -1.12 -12.02
N ALA A 222 -7.61 -2.05 -12.33
CA ALA A 222 -7.98 -2.38 -13.69
C ALA A 222 -8.63 -1.18 -14.41
N GLY A 223 -9.51 -0.46 -13.71
CA GLY A 223 -10.15 0.75 -14.22
C GLY A 223 -9.14 1.87 -14.54
N LEU A 224 -8.21 2.13 -13.61
CA LEU A 224 -7.13 3.10 -13.82
C LEU A 224 -6.19 2.68 -14.97
N PHE A 225 -5.88 1.40 -15.11
CA PHE A 225 -5.07 0.90 -16.22
C PHE A 225 -5.78 1.11 -17.57
N SER A 226 -7.07 0.79 -17.65
CA SER A 226 -7.90 1.06 -18.84
C SER A 226 -7.93 2.54 -19.19
N ARG A 227 -8.16 3.40 -18.18
CA ARG A 227 -8.15 4.86 -18.35
C ARG A 227 -6.80 5.40 -18.80
N SER A 228 -5.70 4.79 -18.37
CA SER A 228 -4.37 5.24 -18.79
C SER A 228 -4.17 5.09 -20.30
N VAL A 229 -4.58 3.95 -20.86
CA VAL A 229 -4.51 3.68 -22.30
C VAL A 229 -5.46 4.59 -23.06
N TRP A 230 -6.69 4.74 -22.57
CA TRP A 230 -7.67 5.65 -23.15
C TRP A 230 -7.16 7.10 -23.20
N SER A 231 -6.53 7.58 -22.12
CA SER A 231 -5.99 8.95 -22.05
C SER A 231 -4.85 9.16 -23.07
N PHE A 232 -3.99 8.17 -23.27
CA PHE A 232 -2.94 8.25 -24.30
C PHE A 232 -3.50 8.24 -25.72
N GLU A 233 -4.55 7.47 -25.97
CA GLU A 233 -5.23 7.43 -27.27
C GLU A 233 -5.95 8.75 -27.55
N MET A 234 -6.64 9.32 -26.55
CA MET A 234 -7.27 10.63 -26.65
C MET A 234 -6.27 11.77 -26.84
N ALA A 235 -5.11 11.70 -26.17
CA ALA A 235 -4.04 12.67 -26.38
C ALA A 235 -3.58 12.70 -27.85
N ARG A 236 -3.40 11.51 -28.45
CA ARG A 236 -3.01 11.36 -29.86
C ARG A 236 -4.11 11.83 -30.82
N TRP A 237 -5.37 11.58 -30.47
CA TRP A 237 -6.52 12.03 -31.25
C TRP A 237 -6.66 13.55 -31.27
N ASN A 238 -6.48 14.20 -30.11
CA ASN A 238 -6.50 15.66 -30.01
C ASN A 238 -5.36 16.31 -30.82
N GLU A 239 -4.17 15.71 -30.83
CA GLU A 239 -3.07 16.16 -31.70
C GLU A 239 -3.42 16.03 -33.19
N TYR A 240 -4.14 14.96 -33.58
CA TYR A 240 -4.55 14.72 -34.96
C TYR A 240 -5.62 15.72 -35.45
N ILE A 241 -6.60 16.06 -34.60
CA ILE A 241 -7.66 17.04 -34.93
C ILE A 241 -7.13 18.48 -34.86
N GLY A 242 -6.02 18.74 -34.18
CA GLY A 242 -5.48 20.09 -33.98
C GLY A 242 -6.33 20.94 -33.04
N GLY A 243 -7.13 20.31 -32.18
CA GLY A 243 -8.06 20.95 -31.23
C GLY A 243 -8.52 19.97 -30.15
N GLU A 244 -9.22 20.48 -29.12
CA GLU A 244 -9.77 19.67 -28.03
C GLU A 244 -11.06 18.97 -28.49
N ALA A 245 -11.04 17.63 -28.60
CA ALA A 245 -12.22 16.85 -28.98
C ALA A 245 -13.37 16.89 -27.95
N ASP A 246 -13.13 17.49 -26.78
CA ASP A 246 -14.07 17.59 -25.66
C ASP A 246 -15.16 18.66 -25.87
N GLU A 247 -15.04 19.51 -26.90
CA GLU A 247 -16.03 20.57 -27.19
C GLU A 247 -17.40 20.06 -27.70
N PHE A 248 -17.56 18.76 -28.00
CA PHE A 248 -18.76 18.26 -28.69
C PHE A 248 -19.81 17.51 -27.84
N GLY A 249 -19.61 17.42 -26.53
CA GLY A 249 -20.64 16.96 -25.57
C GLY A 249 -21.25 15.57 -25.86
N ASN A 250 -22.44 15.30 -25.29
CA ASN A 250 -23.17 14.02 -25.41
C ASN A 250 -23.85 13.80 -26.79
N GLY A 251 -23.45 14.56 -27.81
CA GLY A 251 -23.98 14.47 -29.18
C GLY A 251 -23.25 13.41 -30.03
N PRO A 252 -23.44 13.39 -31.36
CA PRO A 252 -22.52 12.70 -32.27
C PRO A 252 -21.15 13.39 -32.16
N GLY A 253 -20.37 12.97 -31.16
CA GLY A 253 -19.11 13.60 -30.79
C GLY A 253 -18.00 13.35 -31.82
N SER A 254 -16.89 14.06 -31.65
CA SER A 254 -15.65 13.85 -32.39
C SER A 254 -14.82 12.74 -31.75
N TYR A 255 -15.21 11.49 -31.96
CA TYR A 255 -14.43 10.31 -31.57
C TYR A 255 -13.91 9.57 -32.80
N ASP A 256 -12.77 8.90 -32.65
CA ASP A 256 -12.19 8.07 -33.70
C ASP A 256 -13.03 6.81 -33.89
N ILE A 257 -13.76 6.74 -35.02
CA ILE A 257 -14.62 5.60 -35.35
C ILE A 257 -13.78 4.33 -35.56
N ASP A 258 -12.57 4.45 -36.10
CA ASP A 258 -11.72 3.31 -36.43
C ASP A 258 -11.15 2.62 -35.18
N GLN A 259 -10.97 3.38 -34.10
CA GLN A 259 -10.47 2.86 -32.81
C GLN A 259 -11.58 2.61 -31.79
N SER A 260 -12.80 3.10 -32.02
CA SER A 260 -13.92 2.93 -31.10
C SER A 260 -14.51 1.52 -31.17
N VAL A 261 -14.72 0.89 -30.01
CA VAL A 261 -15.48 -0.37 -29.89
C VAL A 261 -16.96 -0.06 -29.72
N TRP A 262 -17.27 0.93 -28.89
CA TRP A 262 -18.62 1.44 -28.72
C TRP A 262 -18.59 2.93 -28.41
N HIS A 263 -19.64 3.60 -28.85
CA HIS A 263 -20.02 4.93 -28.39
C HIS A 263 -21.49 4.89 -28.03
N VAL A 264 -21.82 5.33 -26.81
CA VAL A 264 -23.20 5.44 -26.33
C VAL A 264 -23.47 6.90 -25.97
N ASN A 265 -24.55 7.45 -26.51
CA ASN A 265 -24.94 8.86 -26.31
C ASN A 265 -25.56 9.12 -24.92
N CYS A 266 -25.69 8.08 -24.10
CA CYS A 266 -26.11 8.17 -22.71
C CYS A 266 -24.99 7.62 -21.80
N CYS A 267 -25.12 7.82 -20.49
CA CYS A 267 -24.21 7.22 -19.50
C CYS A 267 -22.79 7.81 -19.54
N THR A 268 -22.68 9.11 -19.81
CA THR A 268 -21.42 9.86 -19.81
C THR A 268 -20.97 10.17 -18.38
N THR A 269 -19.67 10.46 -18.24
CA THR A 269 -19.02 10.69 -16.95
C THR A 269 -19.13 12.13 -16.45
N THR A 270 -19.58 13.04 -17.32
CA THR A 270 -19.59 14.50 -17.11
C THR A 270 -20.88 15.01 -16.45
N ASP A 271 -22.00 14.28 -16.57
CA ASP A 271 -23.27 14.61 -15.91
C ASP A 271 -23.32 14.00 -14.49
N SER A 272 -22.52 14.59 -13.61
CA SER A 272 -22.05 14.04 -12.33
C SER A 272 -23.10 13.68 -11.25
N ILE A 273 -24.41 13.96 -11.41
CA ILE A 273 -25.38 13.66 -10.33
C ILE A 273 -26.62 12.84 -10.74
N GLN A 274 -26.98 12.71 -12.02
CA GLN A 274 -28.26 12.05 -12.34
C GLN A 274 -28.23 10.51 -12.41
N ASN A 275 -27.08 9.86 -12.65
CA ASN A 275 -27.11 8.43 -13.03
C ASN A 275 -25.98 7.52 -12.46
N GLY A 276 -25.10 8.00 -11.58
CA GLY A 276 -24.10 7.13 -10.90
C GLY A 276 -22.96 6.59 -11.78
N TRP A 277 -22.93 6.90 -13.08
CA TRP A 277 -21.89 6.45 -14.02
C TRP A 277 -20.49 6.96 -13.71
N GLY A 278 -20.36 8.10 -13.04
CA GLY A 278 -19.07 8.58 -12.52
C GLY A 278 -18.43 7.61 -11.51
N ILE A 279 -19.24 6.89 -10.72
CA ILE A 279 -18.75 5.86 -9.80
C ILE A 279 -18.23 4.65 -10.58
N PHE A 280 -18.94 4.23 -11.62
CA PHE A 280 -18.49 3.15 -12.50
C PHE A 280 -17.21 3.53 -13.27
N ASN A 281 -17.07 4.78 -13.67
CA ASN A 281 -15.83 5.28 -14.28
C ASN A 281 -14.67 5.28 -13.28
N ALA A 282 -14.92 5.70 -12.04
CA ALA A 282 -13.91 5.76 -10.99
C ALA A 282 -13.49 4.37 -10.47
N ILE A 283 -14.40 3.39 -10.44
CA ILE A 283 -14.14 2.04 -9.91
C ILE A 283 -13.79 1.03 -10.99
N LEU A 284 -14.51 1.02 -12.12
CA LEU A 284 -14.35 0.03 -13.18
C LEU A 284 -13.65 0.60 -14.42
N GLY A 285 -13.38 1.90 -14.49
CA GLY A 285 -12.86 2.54 -15.70
C GLY A 285 -13.88 2.62 -16.83
N TRP A 286 -15.18 2.61 -16.50
CA TRP A 286 -16.26 2.79 -17.47
C TRP A 286 -16.11 4.10 -18.26
N THR A 287 -16.28 4.04 -19.57
CA THR A 287 -16.42 5.21 -20.44
C THR A 287 -17.51 4.96 -21.46
N ASN A 288 -18.26 6.00 -21.82
CA ASN A 288 -19.30 5.92 -22.85
C ASN A 288 -18.70 5.79 -24.26
N SER A 289 -17.43 6.15 -24.44
CA SER A 289 -16.67 6.05 -25.69
C SER A 289 -15.44 5.18 -25.47
N ALA A 290 -15.62 3.86 -25.54
CA ALA A 290 -14.49 2.95 -25.32
C ALA A 290 -13.77 2.62 -26.62
N THR A 291 -12.45 2.54 -26.52
CA THR A 291 -11.55 2.21 -27.62
C THR A 291 -11.09 0.76 -27.52
N TYR A 292 -10.56 0.20 -28.61
CA TYR A 292 -10.01 -1.16 -28.57
C TYR A 292 -8.90 -1.27 -27.52
N GLY A 293 -8.05 -0.25 -27.40
CA GLY A 293 -6.99 -0.21 -26.40
C GLY A 293 -7.51 -0.20 -24.96
N SER A 294 -8.53 0.60 -24.63
CA SER A 294 -9.09 0.63 -23.27
C SER A 294 -9.68 -0.73 -22.87
N VAL A 295 -10.41 -1.39 -23.77
CA VAL A 295 -11.03 -2.70 -23.50
C VAL A 295 -9.99 -3.81 -23.40
N ILE A 296 -9.04 -3.85 -24.33
CA ILE A 296 -7.98 -4.87 -24.34
C ILE A 296 -7.09 -4.71 -23.11
N SER A 297 -6.70 -3.48 -22.76
CA SER A 297 -5.86 -3.20 -21.60
C SER A 297 -6.52 -3.61 -20.28
N TYR A 298 -7.82 -3.37 -20.11
CA TYR A 298 -8.57 -3.85 -18.94
C TYR A 298 -8.50 -5.39 -18.79
N ASN A 299 -8.67 -6.13 -19.89
CA ASN A 299 -8.58 -7.59 -19.88
C ASN A 299 -7.15 -8.08 -19.63
N LEU A 300 -6.15 -7.46 -20.26
CA LEU A 300 -4.74 -7.78 -20.06
C LEU A 300 -4.30 -7.56 -18.60
N TYR A 301 -4.79 -6.50 -17.96
CA TYR A 301 -4.56 -6.26 -16.54
C TYR A 301 -5.00 -7.46 -15.68
N TRP A 302 -6.23 -7.95 -15.89
CA TRP A 302 -6.74 -9.10 -15.16
C TRP A 302 -5.94 -10.38 -15.42
N ILE A 303 -5.55 -10.64 -16.67
CA ILE A 303 -4.69 -11.77 -17.03
C ILE A 303 -3.34 -11.67 -16.30
N CYS A 304 -2.75 -10.49 -16.23
CA CYS A 304 -1.50 -10.24 -15.51
C CYS A 304 -1.65 -10.50 -14.00
N VAL A 305 -2.70 -9.97 -13.38
CA VAL A 305 -3.01 -10.17 -11.96
C VAL A 305 -3.20 -11.66 -11.65
N MET A 306 -4.04 -12.36 -12.43
CA MET A 306 -4.28 -13.81 -12.25
C MET A 306 -2.99 -14.61 -12.39
N THR A 307 -2.20 -14.31 -13.41
CA THR A 307 -0.92 -14.98 -13.65
C THR A 307 0.06 -14.73 -12.49
N SER A 308 0.13 -13.50 -11.97
CA SER A 308 0.98 -13.16 -10.82
C SER A 308 0.61 -13.99 -9.58
N PHE A 309 -0.69 -14.14 -9.30
CA PHE A 309 -1.17 -14.93 -8.16
C PHE A 309 -0.93 -16.43 -8.34
N ILE A 310 -1.11 -16.95 -9.55
CA ILE A 310 -0.79 -18.35 -9.88
C ILE A 310 0.71 -18.60 -9.68
N LEU A 311 1.57 -17.72 -10.17
CA LEU A 311 3.02 -17.82 -10.00
C LEU A 311 3.43 -17.73 -8.51
N MET A 312 2.82 -16.84 -7.74
CA MET A 312 3.07 -16.74 -6.30
C MET A 312 2.63 -18.00 -5.55
N ARG A 313 1.44 -18.54 -5.87
CA ARG A 313 0.94 -19.78 -5.28
C ARG A 313 1.83 -20.97 -5.63
N PHE A 314 2.27 -21.06 -6.88
CA PHE A 314 3.16 -22.12 -7.34
C PHE A 314 4.52 -22.07 -6.64
N ARG A 315 5.07 -20.86 -6.45
CA ARG A 315 6.32 -20.65 -5.70
C ARG A 315 6.20 -21.03 -4.23
N GLU A 316 5.05 -20.77 -3.61
CA GLU A 316 4.80 -21.19 -2.21
C GLU A 316 4.60 -22.70 -2.07
N ALA A 317 3.94 -23.35 -3.04
CA ALA A 317 3.67 -24.78 -3.00
C ALA A 317 4.89 -25.65 -3.36
N HIS A 318 5.68 -25.23 -4.35
CA HIS A 318 6.77 -26.05 -4.90
C HIS A 318 8.18 -25.48 -4.64
N GLY A 319 8.30 -24.33 -3.99
CA GLY A 319 9.59 -23.68 -3.71
C GLY A 319 10.34 -23.17 -4.96
N ARG A 320 9.76 -23.29 -6.16
CA ARG A 320 10.34 -22.88 -7.44
C ARG A 320 9.34 -22.11 -8.29
N LEU A 321 9.83 -21.30 -9.23
CA LEU A 321 9.00 -20.78 -10.32
C LEU A 321 8.78 -21.90 -11.36
N PRO A 322 7.65 -21.90 -12.09
CA PRO A 322 7.30 -22.99 -13.01
C PRO A 322 8.38 -23.26 -14.07
N PHE A 323 9.16 -22.22 -14.46
CA PHE A 323 10.23 -22.31 -15.45
C PHE A 323 11.66 -22.19 -14.86
N GLY A 324 11.82 -22.18 -13.53
CA GLY A 324 13.14 -22.15 -12.89
C GLY A 324 13.76 -23.54 -12.81
N LYS A 325 15.05 -23.68 -13.18
CA LYS A 325 15.81 -24.92 -12.97
C LYS A 325 15.79 -25.31 -11.48
N ALA A 326 15.65 -26.60 -11.20
CA ALA A 326 15.66 -27.15 -9.85
C ALA A 326 16.96 -26.76 -9.13
N LYS A 327 16.85 -26.11 -7.98
CA LYS A 327 18.00 -25.97 -7.08
C LYS A 327 18.23 -27.34 -6.44
N ALA A 328 19.42 -27.90 -6.63
CA ALA A 328 19.83 -29.15 -5.98
C ALA A 328 19.62 -29.04 -4.46
N PRO A 329 19.23 -30.13 -3.76
CA PRO A 329 19.01 -30.10 -2.34
C PRO A 329 20.33 -29.73 -1.65
N ALA A 330 20.36 -28.57 -0.97
CA ALA A 330 21.39 -28.31 0.01
C ALA A 330 21.12 -29.26 1.18
N ASN A 331 22.06 -30.17 1.40
CA ASN A 331 22.05 -31.16 2.46
C ASN A 331 21.71 -30.52 3.82
N ALA A 332 21.01 -31.31 4.64
CA ALA A 332 20.96 -31.19 6.08
C ALA A 332 22.38 -31.12 6.69
N VAL A 333 22.44 -30.73 7.98
CA VAL A 333 23.62 -30.44 8.84
C VAL A 333 23.88 -28.91 8.88
N ASP A 334 23.67 -28.18 9.97
CA ASP A 334 24.00 -28.52 11.36
C ASP A 334 23.04 -27.84 12.36
N ASP A 335 22.28 -28.66 13.10
CA ASP A 335 21.60 -28.32 14.35
C ASP A 335 22.40 -29.00 15.47
N THR A 336 23.62 -28.57 15.78
CA THR A 336 24.27 -28.88 17.07
C THR A 336 25.35 -27.83 17.39
N GLU A 337 25.54 -27.57 18.68
CA GLU A 337 26.58 -26.73 19.29
C GLU A 337 26.31 -25.22 19.42
N SER A 338 25.68 -24.85 20.53
CA SER A 338 26.37 -23.99 21.53
C SER A 338 25.49 -23.78 22.77
N HIS A 339 25.42 -24.79 23.62
CA HIS A 339 25.20 -24.61 25.07
C HIS A 339 25.75 -25.81 25.85
N ALA A 340 27.00 -25.71 26.31
CA ALA A 340 27.48 -26.34 27.54
C ALA A 340 28.74 -25.59 28.03
N THR A 341 28.58 -24.59 28.90
CA THR A 341 28.92 -24.64 30.34
C THR A 341 30.39 -24.40 30.65
N SER A 342 30.65 -23.24 31.23
CA SER A 342 31.88 -22.91 31.97
C SER A 342 31.93 -23.64 33.32
N SER A 343 33.07 -24.24 33.67
CA SER A 343 33.68 -24.13 35.00
C SER A 343 35.15 -24.60 35.03
N PRO A 344 35.97 -24.11 35.99
CA PRO A 344 37.43 -24.08 35.90
C PRO A 344 38.14 -25.01 36.91
N LYS A 345 39.40 -25.40 36.63
CA LYS A 345 40.57 -25.36 37.55
C LYS A 345 41.65 -26.41 37.21
N ASN A 346 42.89 -25.94 37.44
CA ASN A 346 44.08 -26.66 37.92
C ASN A 346 44.79 -27.69 37.02
N GLY A 347 46.05 -27.36 36.71
CA GLY A 347 47.16 -28.02 37.40
C GLY A 347 47.98 -29.02 36.59
N SER A 348 49.30 -28.82 36.66
CA SER A 348 50.40 -29.77 36.47
C SER A 348 50.70 -30.33 35.06
N THR A 349 51.80 -29.82 34.50
CA THR A 349 52.99 -30.57 34.04
C THR A 349 52.88 -32.09 33.95
N GLU A 350 53.17 -32.65 32.77
CA GLU A 350 54.31 -33.57 32.59
C GLU A 350 54.70 -33.71 31.11
N LYS A 351 56.00 -33.60 30.85
CA LYS A 351 56.66 -34.07 29.62
C LYS A 351 56.58 -35.60 29.60
N THR A 352 56.55 -36.23 28.42
CA THR A 352 57.54 -37.26 28.02
C THR A 352 57.31 -37.70 26.57
N THR A 353 58.45 -37.82 25.90
CA THR A 353 58.80 -38.22 24.54
C THR A 353 58.48 -39.69 24.22
N THR A 354 58.69 -40.06 22.95
CA THR A 354 58.89 -41.40 22.35
C THR A 354 57.63 -42.14 21.89
N ALA A 355 57.59 -42.76 20.71
CA ALA A 355 58.65 -43.18 19.78
C ALA A 355 58.26 -42.95 18.32
#